data_AF-Q4H4E7-F1
#
_entry.id   AF-Q4H4E7-F1
#
_cell.length_a   1.000
_cell.length_b   1.000
_cell.length_c   1.000
_cell.angle_alpha   90.00
_cell.angle_beta   90.00
_cell.angle_gamma   90.00
#
_symmetry.space_group_name_H-M   'P 1'
#
loop_
_entity.id
_entity.type
_entity.pdbx_description
1 polymer ?
#
loop_
_entity_poly.entity_id
_entity_poly.type
_entity_poly.pdbx_seq_one_letter_code
_entity_poly.pdbx_strand_id
1 'polypeptide(L)'
;MKFTHPLDYYRLNGKQILWYMNIGEDQDSQASNYFPSVKDPQSEKIVVQQEQQLLFLARPQDTVFFHTMPEQAFLDYWKERRLSLPSIICCDKLSQVPDLERYTIIPFIVSDQLLELKRRYPHMDIIAPDLAVCREINHKFNTRRLMERNGFNVTTGYFCSDIESLEHAYEQLISAGFSKCVLKVPYGSSGKGLKVIDNERNFRFLLNYIQNRQTNVDLLLEGWHPHRLSLTSQLFITEYEVHLLAVTEQIIDPNGVYKGTNFTPALSQSEAADYREEILRAGELIRQMGYRGVLGIDSILDTNGELIPVIEINARLTQVTYILPLVIEQKKRYEFVESRVLVFNSRADLDFEDYENDLSEVTRDLPVRIDLYNFCKASGAFKNTYKLFVLVSAHNSEQLIKARSLLDELNTKMTTAVH
;
A
#
# COMPACT_ATOMS: atom_id res chain seq x y z
N MET A 1 -5.54 5.53 19.38
CA MET A 1 -6.60 4.66 18.81
C MET A 1 -6.16 3.20 18.91
N LYS A 2 -7.08 2.24 18.92
CA LYS A 2 -6.78 0.80 19.06
C LYS A 2 -6.64 0.14 17.70
N PHE A 3 -5.57 -0.65 17.52
CA PHE A 3 -5.40 -1.52 16.36
C PHE A 3 -6.24 -2.79 16.51
N THR A 4 -6.88 -3.23 15.43
CA THR A 4 -7.71 -4.46 15.42
C THR A 4 -7.32 -5.38 14.26
N HIS A 5 -7.32 -6.69 14.50
CA HIS A 5 -7.04 -7.66 13.45
C HIS A 5 -8.24 -7.73 12.48
N PRO A 6 -8.04 -7.61 11.15
CA PRO A 6 -9.14 -7.68 10.20
C PRO A 6 -10.01 -8.95 10.32
N LEU A 7 -9.37 -10.11 10.57
CA LEU A 7 -10.03 -11.41 10.75
C LEU A 7 -11.01 -11.49 11.92
N ASP A 8 -10.98 -10.55 12.86
CA ASP A 8 -11.95 -10.51 13.95
C ASP A 8 -13.36 -10.20 13.45
N TYR A 9 -13.49 -9.62 12.25
CA TYR A 9 -14.77 -9.27 11.63
C TYR A 9 -15.19 -10.17 10.45
N TYR A 10 -14.29 -11.02 9.97
CA TYR A 10 -14.63 -11.97 8.92
C TYR A 10 -15.58 -13.05 9.48
N ARG A 11 -16.73 -13.24 8.82
CA ARG A 11 -17.59 -14.41 9.04
C ARG A 11 -17.07 -15.57 8.20
N LEU A 12 -16.18 -16.36 8.78
CA LEU A 12 -15.59 -17.50 8.11
C LEU A 12 -16.50 -18.73 8.25
N ASN A 13 -16.85 -19.33 7.11
CA ASN A 13 -17.46 -20.66 7.11
C ASN A 13 -16.39 -21.69 7.47
N GLY A 14 -16.77 -22.84 8.04
CA GLY A 14 -15.83 -23.86 8.57
C GLY A 14 -14.87 -24.52 7.56
N LYS A 15 -14.77 -24.01 6.33
CA LYS A 15 -13.72 -24.34 5.36
C LYS A 15 -12.37 -23.76 5.81
N GLN A 16 -11.28 -24.30 5.25
CA GLN A 16 -9.95 -23.76 5.49
C GLN A 16 -9.74 -22.46 4.69
N ILE A 17 -9.06 -21.48 5.28
CA ILE A 17 -8.75 -20.22 4.60
C ILE A 17 -7.51 -20.39 3.74
N LEU A 18 -7.58 -19.88 2.50
CA LEU A 18 -6.41 -19.70 1.64
C LEU A 18 -6.26 -18.21 1.30
N TRP A 19 -5.19 -17.60 1.81
CA TRP A 19 -4.81 -16.23 1.50
C TRP A 19 -4.12 -16.17 0.15
N TYR A 20 -4.57 -15.25 -0.72
CA TYR A 20 -4.08 -15.15 -2.09
C TYR A 20 -3.74 -13.69 -2.46
N MET A 21 -2.45 -13.36 -2.56
CA MET A 21 -2.02 -12.02 -2.98
C MET A 21 -1.94 -11.96 -4.51
N ASN A 22 -3.07 -11.69 -5.15
CA ASN A 22 -3.14 -11.37 -6.58
C ASN A 22 -2.74 -9.91 -6.89
N ILE A 23 -1.58 -9.50 -6.38
CA ILE A 23 -1.05 -8.16 -6.60
C ILE A 23 -0.78 -7.91 -8.09
N GLY A 24 -1.17 -6.74 -8.58
CA GLY A 24 -0.99 -6.35 -9.99
C GLY A 24 -2.19 -6.64 -10.90
N GLU A 25 -3.21 -7.37 -10.44
CA GLU A 25 -4.47 -7.53 -11.20
C GLU A 25 -5.35 -6.26 -11.21
N ASP A 26 -4.98 -5.24 -10.43
CA ASP A 26 -5.64 -3.93 -10.31
C ASP A 26 -5.04 -2.84 -11.22
N GLN A 27 -4.03 -3.17 -12.02
CA GLN A 27 -3.29 -2.18 -12.80
C GLN A 27 -4.04 -1.71 -14.05
N ASP A 28 -4.03 -0.40 -14.28
CA ASP A 28 -4.55 0.19 -15.50
C ASP A 28 -3.54 0.07 -16.66
N SER A 29 -3.90 -0.70 -17.68
CA SER A 29 -3.12 -0.81 -18.91
C SER A 29 -2.90 0.53 -19.63
N GLN A 30 -3.80 1.51 -19.44
CA GLN A 30 -3.78 2.80 -20.14
C GLN A 30 -2.90 3.85 -19.46
N ALA A 31 -2.44 3.62 -18.22
CA ALA A 31 -1.59 4.59 -17.50
C ALA A 31 -0.31 4.95 -18.28
N SER A 32 0.21 4.00 -19.07
CA SER A 32 1.39 4.19 -19.93
C SER A 32 1.20 5.17 -21.10
N ASN A 33 -0.04 5.52 -21.44
CA ASN A 33 -0.31 6.56 -22.44
C ASN A 33 -0.12 7.96 -21.87
N TYR A 34 -0.31 8.11 -20.56
CA TYR A 34 -0.25 9.40 -19.87
C TYR A 34 1.09 9.66 -19.21
N PHE A 35 1.71 8.60 -18.67
CA PHE A 35 2.97 8.71 -17.94
C PHE A 35 4.07 7.90 -18.62
N PRO A 36 5.27 8.47 -18.80
CA PRO A 36 6.43 7.69 -19.19
C PRO A 36 6.68 6.57 -18.17
N SER A 37 6.54 5.32 -18.61
CA SER A 37 6.83 4.14 -17.80
C SER A 37 7.85 3.26 -18.50
N VAL A 38 8.83 2.75 -17.75
CA VAL A 38 9.74 1.68 -18.22
C VAL A 38 9.28 0.39 -17.57
N LYS A 39 9.03 -0.64 -18.38
CA LYS A 39 8.80 -1.99 -17.85
C LYS A 39 10.12 -2.52 -17.30
N ASP A 40 10.12 -2.88 -16.03
CA ASP A 40 11.27 -3.49 -15.36
C ASP A 40 10.88 -4.89 -14.86
N PRO A 41 11.36 -5.97 -15.51
CA PRO A 41 11.11 -7.34 -15.08
C PRO A 41 11.59 -7.63 -13.66
N GLN A 42 12.64 -6.94 -13.16
CA GLN A 42 13.11 -7.13 -11.79
C GLN A 42 12.08 -6.58 -10.79
N SER A 43 11.53 -5.39 -11.06
CA SER A 43 10.45 -4.80 -10.26
C SER A 43 9.20 -5.69 -10.21
N GLU A 44 8.82 -6.33 -11.32
CA GLU A 44 7.67 -7.26 -11.33
C GLU A 44 7.90 -8.49 -10.45
N LYS A 45 9.09 -9.11 -10.54
CA LYS A 45 9.47 -10.24 -9.66
C LYS A 45 9.51 -9.85 -8.19
N ILE A 46 9.98 -8.65 -7.87
CA ILE A 46 10.00 -8.11 -6.51
C ILE A 46 8.60 -7.90 -5.96
N VAL A 47 7.67 -7.44 -6.80
CA VAL A 47 6.29 -7.15 -6.37
C VAL A 47 5.57 -8.42 -5.95
N VAL A 48 5.72 -9.52 -6.69
CA VAL A 48 5.11 -10.82 -6.34
C VAL A 48 5.64 -11.35 -5.00
N GLN A 49 6.93 -11.17 -4.71
CA GLN A 49 7.52 -11.64 -3.44
C GLN A 49 7.01 -10.92 -2.18
N GLN A 50 6.20 -9.86 -2.31
CA GLN A 50 5.50 -9.25 -1.17
C GLN A 50 4.45 -10.20 -0.57
N GLU A 51 4.15 -11.33 -1.22
CA GLU A 51 3.37 -12.45 -0.66
C GLU A 51 3.83 -12.88 0.73
N GLN A 52 5.13 -12.73 1.04
CA GLN A 52 5.69 -13.01 2.37
C GLN A 52 4.95 -12.27 3.50
N GLN A 53 4.37 -11.11 3.22
CA GLN A 53 3.65 -10.33 4.21
C GLN A 53 2.32 -10.98 4.64
N LEU A 54 1.76 -11.90 3.85
CA LEU A 54 0.57 -12.66 4.24
C LEU A 54 0.83 -13.61 5.42
N LEU A 55 2.10 -13.98 5.68
CA LEU A 55 2.46 -14.84 6.82
C LEU A 55 2.11 -14.22 8.17
N PHE A 56 2.00 -12.88 8.25
CA PHE A 56 1.64 -12.18 9.48
C PHE A 56 0.14 -11.93 9.63
N LEU A 57 -0.58 -11.87 8.50
CA LEU A 57 -2.03 -11.68 8.48
C LEU A 57 -2.78 -13.00 8.71
N ALA A 58 -2.22 -14.09 8.22
CA ALA A 58 -2.79 -15.43 8.33
C ALA A 58 -2.67 -15.99 9.74
N ARG A 59 -3.70 -16.72 10.19
CA ARG A 59 -3.65 -17.49 11.44
C ARG A 59 -2.87 -18.79 11.23
N PRO A 60 -2.33 -19.42 12.29
CA PRO A 60 -1.55 -20.65 12.16
C PRO A 60 -2.27 -21.81 11.47
N GLN A 61 -3.60 -21.88 11.58
CA GLN A 61 -4.44 -22.89 10.93
C GLN A 61 -4.80 -22.55 9.46
N ASP A 62 -4.51 -21.33 9.01
CA ASP A 62 -4.79 -20.91 7.65
C ASP A 62 -3.70 -21.43 6.69
N THR A 63 -3.96 -21.26 5.40
CA THR A 63 -2.98 -21.52 4.34
C THR A 63 -2.69 -20.22 3.59
N VAL A 64 -1.44 -20.04 3.16
CA VAL A 64 -1.02 -18.91 2.33
C VAL A 64 -0.50 -19.44 0.99
N PHE A 65 -0.98 -18.84 -0.09
CA PHE A 65 -0.50 -19.12 -1.45
C PHE A 65 0.77 -18.31 -1.74
N PHE A 66 1.75 -18.97 -2.36
CA PHE A 66 2.96 -18.35 -2.89
C PHE A 66 3.20 -18.79 -4.33
N HIS A 67 3.70 -17.88 -5.17
CA HIS A 67 4.22 -18.24 -6.49
C HIS A 67 5.61 -18.87 -6.39
N THR A 68 6.42 -18.38 -5.45
CA THR A 68 7.78 -18.87 -5.17
C THR A 68 7.95 -18.99 -3.67
N MET A 69 8.53 -20.09 -3.21
CA MET A 69 8.85 -20.28 -1.79
C MET A 69 9.76 -19.17 -1.26
N PRO A 70 9.47 -18.59 -0.08
CA PRO A 70 10.42 -17.76 0.64
C PRO A 70 11.70 -18.54 0.96
N GLU A 71 12.81 -17.83 1.13
CA GLU A 71 14.06 -18.45 1.59
C GLU A 71 13.86 -19.15 2.94
N GLN A 72 14.47 -20.32 3.11
CA GLN A 72 14.31 -21.12 4.33
C GLN A 72 14.81 -20.36 5.57
N ALA A 73 15.92 -19.62 5.44
CA ALA A 73 16.46 -18.77 6.50
C ALA A 73 15.48 -17.67 6.94
N PHE A 74 14.72 -17.07 6.01
CA PHE A 74 13.66 -16.12 6.33
C PHE A 74 12.54 -16.76 7.16
N LEU A 75 12.14 -17.99 6.83
CA LEU A 75 11.13 -18.72 7.60
C LEU A 75 11.64 -19.10 8.99
N ASP A 76 12.88 -19.55 9.10
CA ASP A 76 13.49 -19.95 10.36
C ASP A 76 13.72 -18.75 11.30
N TYR A 77 14.14 -17.60 10.76
CA TYR A 77 14.21 -16.31 11.46
C TYR A 77 12.92 -15.96 12.20
N TRP A 78 11.77 -16.22 11.58
CA TRP A 78 10.45 -15.96 12.18
C TRP A 78 10.00 -17.05 13.17
N LYS A 79 10.35 -18.32 12.94
CA LYS A 79 10.12 -19.39 13.92
C LYS A 79 10.89 -19.14 15.21
N GLU A 80 12.14 -18.71 15.12
CA GLU A 80 12.98 -18.34 16.28
C GLU A 80 12.37 -17.17 17.07
N ARG A 81 11.74 -16.23 16.35
CA ARG A 81 10.93 -15.15 16.93
C ARG A 81 9.55 -15.58 17.41
N ARG A 82 9.28 -16.89 17.44
CA ARG A 82 8.06 -17.54 17.93
C ARG A 82 6.80 -17.18 17.13
N LEU A 83 6.94 -16.80 15.87
CA LEU A 83 5.80 -16.69 14.97
C LEU A 83 5.32 -18.10 14.63
N SER A 84 4.04 -18.37 14.89
CA SER A 84 3.39 -19.60 14.46
C SER A 84 2.99 -19.45 12.99
N LEU A 85 3.81 -20.00 12.09
CA LEU A 85 3.61 -19.86 10.66
C LEU A 85 2.36 -20.63 10.17
N PRO A 86 1.59 -20.06 9.23
CA PRO A 86 0.53 -20.79 8.54
C PRO A 86 1.11 -21.89 7.63
N SER A 87 0.24 -22.74 7.11
CA SER A 87 0.64 -23.66 6.03
C SER A 87 0.93 -22.88 4.75
N ILE A 88 1.94 -23.30 3.99
CA ILE A 88 2.29 -22.67 2.71
C ILE A 88 1.98 -23.65 1.58
N ILE A 89 1.29 -23.16 0.54
CA ILE A 89 1.16 -23.84 -0.74
C ILE A 89 1.88 -23.00 -1.79
N CYS A 90 2.80 -23.63 -2.53
CA CYS A 90 3.56 -22.98 -3.59
C CYS A 90 3.17 -23.56 -4.95
N CYS A 91 2.62 -22.73 -5.83
CA CYS A 91 2.24 -23.11 -7.21
C CYS A 91 2.37 -21.89 -8.14
N ASP A 92 2.51 -22.11 -9.45
CA ASP A 92 2.57 -20.99 -10.41
C ASP A 92 1.21 -20.28 -10.56
N LYS A 93 0.11 -21.01 -10.36
CA LYS A 93 -1.26 -20.51 -10.53
C LYS A 93 -2.18 -21.05 -9.45
N LEU A 94 -3.14 -20.24 -9.02
CA LEU A 94 -4.17 -20.64 -8.05
C LEU A 94 -4.95 -21.89 -8.49
N SER A 95 -5.18 -22.08 -9.79
CA SER A 95 -5.86 -23.27 -10.34
C SER A 95 -5.11 -24.58 -10.19
N GLN A 96 -3.83 -24.54 -9.80
CA GLN A 96 -2.99 -25.73 -9.56
C GLN A 96 -3.03 -26.16 -8.09
N VAL A 97 -3.66 -25.39 -7.20
CA VAL A 97 -3.81 -25.76 -5.79
C VAL A 97 -4.64 -27.06 -5.70
N PRO A 98 -4.11 -28.12 -5.07
CA PRO A 98 -4.86 -29.35 -4.86
C PRO A 98 -6.14 -29.10 -4.07
N ASP A 99 -7.24 -29.73 -4.48
CA ASP A 99 -8.53 -29.63 -3.81
C ASP A 99 -8.98 -28.18 -3.55
N LEU A 100 -8.75 -27.27 -4.51
CA LEU A 100 -9.04 -25.82 -4.39
C LEU A 100 -10.43 -25.51 -3.81
N GLU A 101 -11.45 -26.34 -4.08
CA GLU A 101 -12.82 -26.18 -3.58
C GLU A 101 -12.98 -26.39 -2.06
N ARG A 102 -11.98 -27.00 -1.40
CA ARG A 102 -11.88 -27.14 0.06
C ARG A 102 -11.67 -25.79 0.74
N TYR A 103 -11.12 -24.82 0.03
CA TYR A 103 -10.73 -23.53 0.59
C TYR A 103 -11.81 -22.47 0.43
N THR A 104 -11.83 -21.54 1.39
CA THR A 104 -12.39 -20.21 1.22
C THR A 104 -11.24 -19.26 0.91
N ILE A 105 -11.26 -18.67 -0.28
CA ILE A 105 -10.22 -17.78 -0.77
C ILE A 105 -10.46 -16.36 -0.23
N ILE A 106 -9.42 -15.77 0.36
CA ILE A 106 -9.39 -14.34 0.71
C ILE A 106 -8.32 -13.68 -0.16
N PRO A 107 -8.72 -12.93 -1.20
CA PRO A 107 -7.78 -12.32 -2.11
C PRO A 107 -7.24 -10.99 -1.57
N PHE A 108 -6.11 -10.53 -2.13
CA PHE A 108 -5.66 -9.15 -2.00
C PHE A 108 -6.70 -8.18 -2.56
N ILE A 109 -7.18 -8.46 -3.78
CA ILE A 109 -8.20 -7.68 -4.48
C ILE A 109 -9.15 -8.59 -5.25
N VAL A 110 -10.42 -8.23 -5.37
CA VAL A 110 -11.33 -8.91 -6.30
C VAL A 110 -11.02 -8.48 -7.74
N SER A 111 -10.97 -9.43 -8.67
CA SER A 111 -10.61 -9.20 -10.08
C SER A 111 -11.46 -10.05 -11.04
N ASP A 112 -11.45 -9.70 -12.32
CA ASP A 112 -12.12 -10.52 -13.34
C ASP A 112 -11.49 -11.93 -13.43
N GLN A 113 -10.17 -12.03 -13.29
CA GLN A 113 -9.42 -13.29 -13.34
C GLN A 113 -9.87 -14.23 -12.22
N LEU A 114 -10.04 -13.70 -11.00
CA LEU A 114 -10.51 -14.47 -9.86
C LEU A 114 -11.98 -14.91 -10.05
N LEU A 115 -12.85 -14.02 -10.55
CA LEU A 115 -14.24 -14.37 -10.83
C LEU A 115 -14.37 -15.38 -11.97
N GLU A 116 -13.50 -15.33 -12.97
CA GLU A 116 -13.44 -16.34 -14.03
C GLU A 116 -12.99 -17.71 -13.47
N LEU A 117 -12.04 -17.72 -12.54
CA LEU A 117 -11.70 -18.95 -11.81
C LEU A 117 -12.91 -19.49 -11.03
N LYS A 118 -13.67 -18.63 -10.34
CA LYS A 118 -14.90 -19.03 -9.62
C LYS A 118 -15.96 -19.62 -10.55
N ARG A 119 -16.09 -19.15 -11.79
CA ARG A 119 -16.99 -19.75 -12.78
C ARG A 119 -16.54 -21.15 -13.19
N ARG A 120 -15.22 -21.38 -13.31
CA ARG A 120 -14.64 -22.70 -13.61
C ARG A 120 -14.67 -23.67 -12.44
N TYR A 121 -14.62 -23.17 -11.21
CA TYR A 121 -14.71 -23.95 -9.96
C TYR A 121 -15.88 -23.45 -9.10
N PRO A 122 -17.14 -23.81 -9.46
CA PRO A 122 -18.33 -23.24 -8.80
C PRO A 122 -18.40 -23.48 -7.29
N HIS A 123 -17.77 -24.53 -6.76
CA HIS A 123 -17.76 -24.83 -5.32
C HIS A 123 -16.62 -24.16 -4.54
N MET A 124 -15.67 -23.51 -5.22
CA MET A 124 -14.65 -22.66 -4.59
C MET A 124 -15.33 -21.50 -3.87
N ASP A 125 -15.06 -21.29 -2.59
CA ASP A 125 -15.65 -20.17 -1.85
C ASP A 125 -14.72 -18.96 -1.90
N ILE A 126 -15.25 -17.73 -2.01
CA ILE A 126 -14.47 -16.50 -2.03
C ILE A 126 -15.13 -15.50 -1.09
N ILE A 127 -14.36 -14.94 -0.15
CA ILE A 127 -14.78 -13.77 0.61
C ILE A 127 -14.07 -12.56 0.03
N ALA A 128 -14.82 -11.77 -0.75
CA ALA A 128 -14.35 -10.51 -1.30
C ALA A 128 -15.54 -9.55 -1.48
N PRO A 129 -15.30 -8.23 -1.58
CA PRO A 129 -16.36 -7.28 -1.90
C PRO A 129 -16.86 -7.46 -3.34
N ASP A 130 -18.00 -6.84 -3.65
CA ASP A 130 -18.52 -6.78 -5.03
C ASP A 130 -17.54 -6.03 -5.96
N LEU A 131 -17.22 -6.64 -7.10
CA LEU A 131 -16.24 -6.10 -8.04
C LEU A 131 -16.67 -4.76 -8.65
N ALA A 132 -17.96 -4.56 -8.93
CA ALA A 132 -18.45 -3.31 -9.52
C ALA A 132 -18.29 -2.17 -8.51
N VAL A 133 -18.66 -2.40 -7.24
CA VAL A 133 -18.47 -1.43 -6.16
C VAL A 133 -16.98 -1.16 -5.92
N CYS A 134 -16.13 -2.19 -5.88
CA CYS A 134 -14.68 -2.02 -5.79
C CYS A 134 -14.12 -1.12 -6.89
N ARG A 135 -14.54 -1.35 -8.14
CA ARG A 135 -14.11 -0.55 -9.29
C ARG A 135 -14.57 0.89 -9.20
N GLU A 136 -15.78 1.12 -8.71
CA GLU A 136 -16.33 2.46 -8.55
C GLU A 136 -15.54 3.28 -7.53
N ILE A 137 -15.24 2.71 -6.35
CA ILE A 137 -14.55 3.45 -5.27
C ILE A 137 -13.02 3.46 -5.42
N ASN A 138 -12.40 2.50 -6.13
CA ASN A 138 -10.99 2.61 -6.52
C ASN A 138 -10.76 3.62 -7.66
N HIS A 139 -11.80 3.99 -8.40
CA HIS A 139 -11.72 4.99 -9.45
C HIS A 139 -11.60 6.39 -8.81
N LYS A 140 -10.40 6.97 -8.83
CA LYS A 140 -10.07 8.23 -8.13
C LYS A 140 -11.06 9.35 -8.44
N PHE A 141 -11.51 9.46 -9.69
CA PHE A 141 -12.42 10.52 -10.11
C PHE A 141 -13.85 10.32 -9.60
N ASN A 142 -14.34 9.09 -9.59
CA ASN A 142 -15.66 8.77 -9.04
C ASN A 142 -15.66 8.98 -7.53
N THR A 143 -14.60 8.53 -6.85
CA THR A 143 -14.39 8.80 -5.42
C THR A 143 -14.36 10.29 -5.14
N ARG A 144 -13.60 11.07 -5.91
CA ARG A 144 -13.56 12.52 -5.79
C ARG A 144 -14.96 13.15 -5.90
N ARG A 145 -15.71 12.82 -6.95
CA ARG A 145 -17.09 13.33 -7.16
C ARG A 145 -18.05 12.86 -6.06
N LEU A 146 -17.91 11.62 -5.60
CA LEU A 146 -18.71 11.02 -4.53
C LEU A 146 -18.49 11.76 -3.21
N MET A 147 -17.24 12.10 -2.88
CA MET A 147 -16.91 12.84 -1.65
C MET A 147 -17.43 14.26 -1.72
N GLU A 148 -17.18 14.96 -2.82
CA GLU A 148 -17.62 16.35 -3.03
C GLU A 148 -19.16 16.49 -2.94
N ARG A 149 -19.93 15.62 -3.62
CA ARG A 149 -21.40 15.68 -3.58
C ARG A 149 -22.00 15.34 -2.21
N ASN A 150 -21.24 14.69 -1.32
CA ASN A 150 -21.64 14.35 0.04
C ASN A 150 -21.05 15.30 1.09
N GLY A 151 -20.54 16.46 0.68
CA GLY A 151 -20.09 17.52 1.58
C GLY A 151 -18.81 17.17 2.34
N PHE A 152 -17.92 16.37 1.75
CA PHE A 152 -16.56 16.22 2.24
C PHE A 152 -15.67 17.32 1.65
N ASN A 153 -14.71 17.79 2.45
CA ASN A 153 -13.60 18.57 1.92
C ASN A 153 -12.81 17.70 0.92
N VAL A 154 -12.43 18.29 -0.20
CA VAL A 154 -11.70 17.64 -1.27
C VAL A 154 -10.53 18.50 -1.73
N THR A 155 -9.53 17.89 -2.34
CA THR A 155 -8.36 18.55 -2.92
C THR A 155 -8.74 19.61 -3.97
N THR A 156 -8.15 20.79 -3.98
CA THR A 156 -8.36 21.73 -5.11
C THR A 156 -7.82 21.15 -6.43
N GLY A 157 -8.64 21.11 -7.48
CA GLY A 157 -8.26 20.55 -8.77
C GLY A 157 -9.41 20.47 -9.77
N TYR A 158 -9.08 20.04 -11.00
CA TYR A 158 -9.98 20.07 -12.14
C TYR A 158 -9.90 18.78 -12.95
N PHE A 159 -11.07 18.29 -13.37
CA PHE A 159 -11.17 17.23 -14.37
C PHE A 159 -10.90 17.82 -15.75
N CYS A 160 -10.02 17.19 -16.51
CA CYS A 160 -9.56 17.64 -17.82
C CYS A 160 -9.90 16.58 -18.88
N SER A 161 -10.59 16.98 -19.94
CA SER A 161 -11.04 16.11 -21.04
C SER A 161 -10.17 16.20 -22.30
N ASP A 162 -9.30 17.19 -22.36
CA ASP A 162 -8.48 17.54 -23.50
C ASP A 162 -7.23 18.32 -23.05
N ILE A 163 -6.32 18.57 -23.99
CA ILE A 163 -5.05 19.26 -23.73
C ILE A 163 -5.28 20.72 -23.29
N GLU A 164 -6.26 21.43 -23.87
CA GLU A 164 -6.53 22.84 -23.57
C GLU A 164 -7.06 23.02 -22.14
N SER A 165 -8.02 22.20 -21.73
CA SER A 165 -8.54 22.16 -20.36
C SER A 165 -7.45 21.80 -19.34
N LEU A 166 -6.49 20.94 -19.71
CA LEU A 166 -5.35 20.60 -18.87
C LEU A 166 -4.36 21.77 -18.70
N GLU A 167 -4.07 22.52 -19.77
CA GLU A 167 -3.28 23.75 -19.71
C GLU A 167 -3.95 24.81 -18.84
N HIS A 168 -5.24 25.04 -19.06
CA HIS A 168 -6.02 26.01 -18.29
C HIS A 168 -6.08 25.64 -16.80
N ALA A 169 -6.32 24.37 -16.47
CA ALA A 169 -6.34 23.88 -15.10
C ALA A 169 -5.00 24.12 -14.39
N TYR A 170 -3.87 23.92 -15.09
CA TYR A 170 -2.54 24.21 -14.55
C TYR A 170 -2.37 25.69 -14.23
N GLU A 171 -2.72 26.57 -15.16
CA GLU A 171 -2.65 28.03 -14.95
C GLU A 171 -3.51 28.49 -13.76
N GLN A 172 -4.72 27.92 -13.63
CA GLN A 172 -5.61 28.21 -12.51
C GLN A 172 -5.01 27.78 -11.16
N LEU A 173 -4.39 26.60 -11.08
CA LEU A 173 -3.76 26.11 -9.86
C LEU A 173 -2.53 26.95 -9.47
N ILE A 174 -1.68 27.31 -10.43
CA ILE A 174 -0.55 28.21 -10.18
C ILE A 174 -1.06 29.58 -9.71
N SER A 175 -2.10 30.13 -10.36
CA SER A 175 -2.71 31.40 -9.96
C SER A 175 -3.36 31.36 -8.57
N ALA A 176 -3.83 30.19 -8.14
CA ALA A 176 -4.34 29.94 -6.78
C ALA A 176 -3.22 29.79 -5.73
N GLY A 177 -1.94 29.85 -6.13
CA GLY A 177 -0.79 29.82 -5.23
C GLY A 177 -0.16 28.45 -5.02
N PHE A 178 -0.57 27.41 -5.75
CA PHE A 178 0.09 26.11 -5.67
C PHE A 178 1.46 26.16 -6.35
N SER A 179 2.51 25.81 -5.61
CA SER A 179 3.88 25.71 -6.13
C SER A 179 4.17 24.38 -6.85
N LYS A 180 3.34 23.36 -6.60
CA LYS A 180 3.39 22.05 -7.23
C LYS A 180 1.97 21.57 -7.53
N CYS A 181 1.84 20.73 -8.55
CA CYS A 181 0.60 20.05 -8.90
C CYS A 181 0.82 18.53 -8.98
N VAL A 182 -0.26 17.76 -9.04
CA VAL A 182 -0.24 16.33 -9.33
C VAL A 182 -1.25 16.00 -10.40
N LEU A 183 -0.79 15.32 -11.45
CA LEU A 183 -1.64 14.76 -12.49
C LEU A 183 -1.97 13.31 -12.13
N LYS A 184 -3.24 12.94 -12.17
CA LYS A 184 -3.75 11.62 -11.81
C LYS A 184 -4.55 11.02 -12.96
N VAL A 185 -4.45 9.71 -13.12
CA VAL A 185 -5.35 8.89 -13.96
C VAL A 185 -6.43 8.23 -13.09
N PRO A 186 -7.55 7.75 -13.67
CA PRO A 186 -8.62 7.08 -12.94
C PRO A 186 -8.17 5.98 -11.97
N TYR A 187 -7.31 5.09 -12.46
CA TYR A 187 -6.90 3.85 -11.81
C TYR A 187 -5.38 3.79 -11.72
N GLY A 188 -4.88 3.22 -10.62
CA GLY A 188 -3.46 2.96 -10.47
C GLY A 188 -3.05 2.89 -9.00
N SER A 189 -2.18 1.96 -8.68
CA SER A 189 -1.67 1.74 -7.34
C SER A 189 -0.14 1.88 -7.29
N SER A 190 0.41 1.96 -6.07
CA SER A 190 1.87 2.08 -5.85
C SER A 190 2.53 3.25 -6.59
N GLY A 191 1.82 4.38 -6.73
CA GLY A 191 2.32 5.59 -7.40
C GLY A 191 2.31 5.55 -8.94
N LYS A 192 1.96 4.43 -9.58
CA LYS A 192 1.93 4.32 -11.06
C LYS A 192 0.83 5.15 -11.72
N GLY A 193 -0.18 5.56 -10.94
CA GLY A 193 -1.32 6.34 -11.41
C GLY A 193 -1.22 7.86 -11.18
N LEU A 194 -0.04 8.37 -10.80
CA LEU A 194 0.15 9.80 -10.56
C LEU A 194 1.52 10.30 -11.00
N LYS A 195 1.61 11.59 -11.30
CA LYS A 195 2.86 12.30 -11.57
C LYS A 195 2.86 13.66 -10.87
N VAL A 196 3.84 13.88 -10.00
CA VAL A 196 4.10 15.18 -9.39
C VAL A 196 4.74 16.10 -10.42
N ILE A 197 4.19 17.31 -10.52
CA ILE A 197 4.63 18.40 -11.38
C ILE A 197 5.13 19.51 -10.45
N ASP A 198 6.43 19.72 -10.43
CA ASP A 198 7.11 20.64 -9.51
C ASP A 198 7.50 21.98 -10.13
N ASN A 199 7.31 22.14 -11.44
CA ASN A 199 7.54 23.38 -12.17
C ASN A 199 6.90 23.32 -13.57
N GLU A 200 6.80 24.48 -14.23
CA GLU A 200 6.21 24.61 -15.56
C GLU A 200 6.96 23.82 -16.63
N ARG A 201 8.30 23.72 -16.55
CA ARG A 201 9.07 22.94 -17.52
C ARG A 201 8.66 21.47 -17.52
N ASN A 202 8.49 20.88 -16.34
CA ASN A 202 8.04 19.50 -16.20
C ASN A 202 6.58 19.33 -16.62
N PHE A 203 5.73 20.33 -16.38
CA PHE A 203 4.36 20.36 -16.93
C PHE A 203 4.36 20.31 -18.46
N ARG A 204 5.08 21.22 -19.14
CA ARG A 204 5.15 21.28 -20.60
C ARG A 204 5.74 20.01 -21.20
N PHE A 205 6.73 19.40 -20.55
CA PHE A 205 7.26 18.11 -20.99
C PHE A 205 6.20 17.01 -20.95
N LEU A 206 5.45 16.92 -19.84
CA LEU A 206 4.39 15.92 -19.69
C LEU A 206 3.22 16.17 -20.66
N LEU A 207 2.84 17.43 -20.84
CA LEU A 207 1.81 17.83 -21.79
C LEU A 207 2.16 17.40 -23.21
N ASN A 208 3.38 17.71 -23.67
CA ASN A 208 3.88 17.28 -24.98
C ASN A 208 3.92 15.75 -25.10
N TYR A 209 4.28 15.04 -24.03
CA TYR A 209 4.29 13.57 -24.02
C TYR A 209 2.89 12.98 -24.26
N ILE A 210 1.87 13.55 -23.60
CA ILE A 210 0.47 13.13 -23.69
C ILE A 210 -0.11 13.50 -25.05
N GLN A 211 0.06 14.75 -25.49
CA GLN A 211 -0.48 15.28 -26.75
C GLN A 211 0.01 14.48 -27.97
N ASN A 212 1.27 14.02 -27.95
CA ASN A 212 1.84 13.20 -29.02
C ASN A 212 1.25 11.78 -29.10
N ARG A 213 0.46 11.35 -28.11
CA ARG A 213 -0.17 10.01 -28.05
C ARG A 213 -1.67 10.07 -28.25
N GLN A 214 -2.32 11.11 -27.74
CA GLN A 214 -3.76 11.29 -27.84
C GLN A 214 -4.15 12.76 -27.58
N THR A 215 -5.25 13.20 -28.20
CA THR A 215 -5.79 14.56 -28.02
C THR A 215 -6.86 14.64 -26.94
N ASN A 216 -7.70 13.61 -26.84
CA ASN A 216 -8.68 13.47 -25.78
C ASN A 216 -8.02 12.75 -24.60
N VAL A 217 -8.26 13.25 -23.40
CA VAL A 217 -7.70 12.70 -22.16
C VAL A 217 -8.82 12.55 -21.13
N ASP A 218 -8.60 11.75 -20.11
CA ASP A 218 -9.46 11.74 -18.92
C ASP A 218 -8.53 11.80 -17.71
N LEU A 219 -8.26 13.02 -17.26
CA LEU A 219 -7.23 13.32 -16.27
C LEU A 219 -7.77 14.21 -15.17
N LEU A 220 -7.19 14.10 -13.99
CA LEU A 220 -7.44 14.98 -12.86
C LEU A 220 -6.14 15.68 -12.48
N LEU A 221 -6.10 17.00 -12.63
CA LEU A 221 -4.99 17.82 -12.19
C LEU A 221 -5.37 18.51 -10.88
N GLU A 222 -4.61 18.26 -9.83
CA GLU A 222 -4.83 18.84 -8.51
C GLU A 222 -3.64 19.65 -8.04
N GLY A 223 -3.89 20.64 -7.20
CA GLY A 223 -2.85 21.29 -6.43
C GLY A 223 -2.19 20.29 -5.49
N TRP A 224 -0.87 20.37 -5.33
CA TRP A 224 -0.16 19.59 -4.32
C TRP A 224 -0.26 20.33 -2.99
N HIS A 225 -1.18 19.89 -2.14
CA HIS A 225 -1.45 20.51 -0.84
C HIS A 225 -0.25 20.34 0.10
N PRO A 226 0.31 21.45 0.64
CA PRO A 226 1.23 21.37 1.76
C PRO A 226 0.55 20.69 2.93
N HIS A 227 1.12 19.61 3.44
CA HIS A 227 0.51 18.85 4.53
C HIS A 227 1.49 18.60 5.66
N ARG A 228 0.92 18.54 6.86
CA ARG A 228 1.63 18.16 8.07
C ARG A 228 1.63 16.65 8.24
N LEU A 229 0.52 15.97 7.92
CA LEU A 229 0.40 14.53 8.00
C LEU A 229 -0.22 13.97 6.71
N SER A 230 0.37 12.92 6.17
CA SER A 230 -0.26 12.04 5.19
C SER A 230 -0.80 10.84 5.94
N LEU A 231 -2.11 10.76 6.13
CA LEU A 231 -2.75 9.74 6.93
C LEU A 231 -3.28 8.62 6.04
N THR A 232 -3.34 7.42 6.60
CA THR A 232 -4.08 6.32 6.02
C THR A 232 -4.87 5.61 7.12
N SER A 233 -6.14 5.36 6.86
CA SER A 233 -7.00 4.58 7.75
C SER A 233 -7.36 3.25 7.11
N GLN A 234 -7.44 2.21 7.93
CA GLN A 234 -7.88 0.89 7.48
C GLN A 234 -9.25 0.62 8.08
N LEU A 235 -10.23 0.31 7.24
CA LEU A 235 -11.59 0.00 7.64
C LEU A 235 -11.91 -1.46 7.34
N PHE A 236 -12.80 -2.04 8.15
CA PHE A 236 -13.54 -3.24 7.81
C PHE A 236 -15.02 -2.92 7.77
N ILE A 237 -15.66 -3.12 6.61
CA ILE A 237 -17.07 -2.84 6.41
C ILE A 237 -17.85 -4.14 6.39
N THR A 238 -18.80 -4.29 7.31
CA THR A 238 -19.75 -5.40 7.36
C THR A 238 -21.09 -4.99 6.75
N GLU A 239 -22.08 -5.89 6.79
CA GLU A 239 -23.45 -5.56 6.41
C GLU A 239 -24.05 -4.43 7.24
N TYR A 240 -23.70 -4.37 8.53
CA TYR A 240 -24.40 -3.52 9.48
C TYR A 240 -23.53 -2.38 10.01
N GLU A 241 -22.22 -2.53 9.97
CA GLU A 241 -21.30 -1.66 10.70
C GLU A 241 -20.01 -1.39 9.92
N VAL A 242 -19.41 -0.24 10.21
CA VAL A 242 -18.09 0.18 9.75
C VAL A 242 -17.13 0.16 10.93
N HIS A 243 -16.08 -0.63 10.84
CA HIS A 243 -15.07 -0.76 11.88
C HIS A 243 -13.77 -0.09 11.46
N LEU A 244 -13.28 0.85 12.27
CA LEU A 244 -11.94 1.42 12.12
C LEU A 244 -10.91 0.47 12.71
N LEU A 245 -10.06 -0.12 11.86
CA LEU A 245 -9.01 -1.06 12.25
C LEU A 245 -7.72 -0.37 12.66
N ALA A 246 -7.34 0.70 11.97
CA ALA A 246 -6.07 1.38 12.14
C ALA A 246 -6.12 2.82 11.62
N VAL A 247 -5.35 3.70 12.25
CA VAL A 247 -4.99 5.02 11.72
C VAL A 247 -3.48 5.16 11.83
N THR A 248 -2.84 5.43 10.71
CA THR A 248 -1.38 5.50 10.60
C THR A 248 -1.00 6.68 9.71
N GLU A 249 0.28 7.06 9.72
CA GLU A 249 0.83 8.07 8.84
C GLU A 249 1.73 7.41 7.79
N GLN A 250 1.51 7.73 6.51
CA GLN A 250 2.38 7.34 5.43
C GLN A 250 3.62 8.22 5.42
N ILE A 251 4.79 7.59 5.40
CA ILE A 251 6.07 8.26 5.22
C ILE A 251 6.32 8.30 3.72
N ILE A 252 6.23 9.49 3.13
CA ILE A 252 6.43 9.72 1.71
C ILE A 252 7.60 10.67 1.48
N ASP A 253 8.33 10.48 0.39
CA ASP A 253 9.38 11.43 -0.01
C ASP A 253 8.79 12.65 -0.76
N PRO A 254 9.59 13.69 -1.07
CA PRO A 254 9.11 14.89 -1.75
C PRO A 254 8.52 14.67 -3.16
N ASN A 255 8.69 13.48 -3.74
CA ASN A 255 8.13 13.08 -5.03
C ASN A 255 6.88 12.18 -4.87
N GLY A 256 6.40 11.99 -3.63
CA GLY A 256 5.24 11.16 -3.32
C GLY A 256 5.54 9.67 -3.27
N VAL A 257 6.81 9.25 -3.22
CA VAL A 257 7.16 7.82 -3.15
C VAL A 257 7.04 7.34 -1.70
N TYR A 258 6.25 6.30 -1.48
CA TYR A 258 6.13 5.62 -0.19
C TYR A 258 7.47 5.05 0.28
N LYS A 259 7.87 5.41 1.51
CA LYS A 259 9.08 4.96 2.21
C LYS A 259 8.78 4.15 3.47
N GLY A 260 7.53 4.11 3.91
CA GLY A 260 7.18 3.46 5.17
C GLY A 260 5.87 3.96 5.76
N THR A 261 5.55 3.43 6.92
CA THR A 261 4.36 3.83 7.69
C THR A 261 4.74 4.03 9.14
N ASN A 262 4.41 5.20 9.69
CA ASN A 262 4.42 5.47 11.11
C ASN A 262 3.10 5.01 11.75
N PHE A 263 3.15 4.04 12.67
CA PHE A 263 1.98 3.51 13.38
C PHE A 263 1.62 4.32 14.65
N THR A 264 2.33 5.41 14.91
CA THR A 264 2.03 6.36 15.98
C THR A 264 1.99 7.78 15.40
N PRO A 265 0.99 8.11 14.54
CA PRO A 265 0.86 9.45 13.97
C PRO A 265 0.65 10.50 15.08
N ALA A 266 1.31 11.66 14.95
CA ALA A 266 1.25 12.75 15.92
C ALA A 266 0.00 13.62 15.72
N LEU A 267 -1.17 13.06 16.07
CA LEU A 267 -2.46 13.75 16.08
C LEU A 267 -2.78 14.27 17.49
N SER A 268 -3.32 15.48 17.58
CA SER A 268 -3.95 15.96 18.80
C SER A 268 -5.24 15.17 19.11
N GLN A 269 -5.78 15.32 20.32
CA GLN A 269 -7.03 14.63 20.68
C GLN A 269 -8.22 15.09 19.82
N SER A 270 -8.30 16.38 19.49
CA SER A 270 -9.36 16.92 18.62
C SER A 270 -9.19 16.42 17.19
N GLU A 271 -7.98 16.51 16.63
CA GLU A 271 -7.68 16.01 15.28
C GLU A 271 -8.00 14.53 15.15
N ALA A 272 -7.67 13.72 16.17
CA ALA A 272 -8.00 12.31 16.20
C ALA A 272 -9.52 12.05 16.24
N ALA A 273 -10.28 12.89 16.95
CA ALA A 273 -11.74 12.78 17.02
C ALA A 273 -12.39 13.16 15.67
N ASP A 274 -12.02 14.32 15.12
CA ASP A 274 -12.53 14.84 13.85
C ASP A 274 -12.20 13.88 12.70
N TYR A 275 -10.95 13.38 12.66
CA TYR A 275 -10.54 12.38 11.69
C TYR A 275 -11.36 11.09 11.78
N ARG A 276 -11.61 10.61 13.00
CA ARG A 276 -12.41 9.39 13.21
C ARG A 276 -13.84 9.59 12.72
N GLU A 277 -14.46 10.73 13.01
CA GLU A 277 -15.81 11.05 12.58
C GLU A 277 -15.91 11.06 11.05
N GLU A 278 -15.04 11.81 10.37
CA GLU A 278 -15.06 11.93 8.91
C GLU A 278 -14.78 10.61 8.19
N ILE A 279 -13.83 9.81 8.69
CA ILE A 279 -13.51 8.50 8.11
C ILE A 279 -14.66 7.51 8.28
N LEU A 280 -15.34 7.51 9.44
CA LEU A 280 -16.52 6.66 9.64
C LEU A 280 -17.70 7.12 8.77
N ARG A 281 -17.87 8.44 8.59
CA ARG A 281 -18.86 9.02 7.66
C ARG A 281 -18.61 8.55 6.22
N ALA A 282 -17.35 8.60 5.77
CA ALA A 282 -16.96 8.11 4.45
C ALA A 282 -17.17 6.59 4.31
N GLY A 283 -16.79 5.83 5.34
CA GLY A 283 -17.02 4.38 5.39
C GLY A 283 -18.50 4.00 5.33
N GLU A 284 -19.38 4.76 5.98
CA GLU A 284 -20.83 4.52 5.96
C GLU A 284 -21.43 4.77 4.57
N LEU A 285 -20.98 5.83 3.89
CA LEU A 285 -21.35 6.08 2.50
C LEU A 285 -20.95 4.91 1.59
N ILE A 286 -19.73 4.39 1.75
CA ILE A 286 -19.23 3.23 0.99
C ILE A 286 -20.00 1.95 1.35
N ARG A 287 -20.38 1.76 2.62
CA ARG A 287 -21.22 0.64 3.05
C ARG A 287 -22.58 0.68 2.38
N GLN A 288 -23.20 1.86 2.26
CA GLN A 288 -24.50 2.03 1.60
C GLN A 288 -24.43 1.72 0.10
N MET A 289 -23.27 1.86 -0.53
CA MET A 289 -23.03 1.41 -1.92
C MET A 289 -22.96 -0.13 -2.06
N GLY A 290 -22.98 -0.88 -0.95
CA GLY A 290 -22.93 -2.35 -0.94
C GLY A 290 -21.53 -2.93 -0.73
N TYR A 291 -20.51 -2.12 -0.46
CA TYR A 291 -19.16 -2.61 -0.21
C TYR A 291 -19.07 -3.41 1.09
N ARG A 292 -18.39 -4.57 1.08
CA ARG A 292 -18.16 -5.41 2.27
C ARG A 292 -16.75 -5.96 2.26
N GLY A 293 -15.96 -5.69 3.31
CA GLY A 293 -14.58 -6.14 3.44
C GLY A 293 -13.62 -5.05 3.88
N VAL A 294 -12.33 -5.31 3.71
CA VAL A 294 -11.27 -4.37 4.09
C VAL A 294 -11.09 -3.30 3.02
N LEU A 295 -10.88 -2.05 3.43
CA LEU A 295 -10.37 -1.00 2.54
C LEU A 295 -9.42 -0.07 3.29
N GLY A 296 -8.54 0.59 2.55
CA GLY A 296 -7.75 1.72 3.01
C GLY A 296 -8.31 3.04 2.50
N ILE A 297 -8.28 4.09 3.31
CA ILE A 297 -8.57 5.47 2.89
C ILE A 297 -7.34 6.31 3.17
N ASP A 298 -6.83 6.98 2.14
CA ASP A 298 -5.72 7.92 2.25
C ASP A 298 -6.25 9.35 2.38
N SER A 299 -5.64 10.11 3.28
CA SER A 299 -6.10 11.44 3.71
C SER A 299 -4.90 12.36 3.93
N ILE A 300 -5.14 13.66 3.96
CA ILE A 300 -4.13 14.64 4.38
C ILE A 300 -4.70 15.56 5.44
N LEU A 301 -3.86 15.89 6.41
CA LEU A 301 -4.05 17.01 7.31
C LEU A 301 -3.06 18.09 6.89
N ASP A 302 -3.60 19.22 6.42
CA ASP A 302 -2.78 20.28 5.86
C ASP A 302 -1.94 21.00 6.94
N THR A 303 -1.12 21.98 6.55
CA THR A 303 -0.32 22.76 7.51
C THR A 303 -1.13 23.71 8.40
N ASN A 304 -2.39 23.99 8.04
CA ASN A 304 -3.32 24.83 8.80
C ASN A 304 -4.23 24.01 9.74
N GLY A 305 -4.16 22.68 9.67
CA GLY A 305 -5.03 21.78 10.43
C GLY A 305 -6.34 21.44 9.72
N GLU A 306 -6.50 21.80 8.45
CA GLU A 306 -7.65 21.41 7.64
C GLU A 306 -7.50 19.96 7.16
N LEU A 307 -8.53 19.16 7.42
CA LEU A 307 -8.60 17.77 7.02
C LEU A 307 -9.24 17.65 5.62
N ILE A 308 -8.54 16.96 4.72
CA ILE A 308 -9.12 16.36 3.53
C ILE A 308 -9.20 14.84 3.80
N PRO A 309 -10.37 14.33 4.22
CA PRO A 309 -10.49 12.99 4.76
C PRO A 309 -10.37 11.89 3.71
N VAL A 310 -10.63 12.17 2.44
CA VAL A 310 -10.58 11.17 1.37
C VAL A 310 -9.90 11.77 0.13
N ILE A 311 -8.66 11.37 -0.11
CA ILE A 311 -7.92 11.65 -1.34
C ILE A 311 -8.03 10.46 -2.30
N GLU A 312 -7.95 9.25 -1.74
CA GLU A 312 -8.02 8.00 -2.47
C GLU A 312 -8.57 6.90 -1.56
N ILE A 313 -9.30 5.95 -2.16
CA ILE A 313 -9.74 4.73 -1.50
C ILE A 313 -9.05 3.56 -2.20
N ASN A 314 -8.48 2.67 -1.39
CA ASN A 314 -7.88 1.41 -1.80
C ASN A 314 -8.76 0.27 -1.31
N ALA A 315 -9.72 -0.16 -2.12
CA ALA A 315 -10.69 -1.21 -1.80
C ALA A 315 -10.10 -2.62 -1.94
N ARG A 316 -9.16 -2.91 -1.04
CA ARG A 316 -8.31 -4.11 -1.00
C ARG A 316 -7.55 -4.17 0.32
N LEU A 317 -6.87 -5.30 0.56
CA LEU A 317 -5.82 -5.32 1.57
C LEU A 317 -4.70 -4.32 1.21
N THR A 318 -4.09 -3.71 2.20
CA THR A 318 -3.04 -2.70 2.03
C THR A 318 -1.78 -3.11 2.79
N GLN A 319 -0.67 -2.41 2.51
CA GLN A 319 0.61 -2.60 3.21
C GLN A 319 0.44 -2.59 4.73
N VAL A 320 -0.39 -1.69 5.25
CA VAL A 320 -0.70 -1.60 6.69
C VAL A 320 -1.40 -2.86 7.16
N THR A 321 -2.43 -3.30 6.42
CA THR A 321 -3.30 -4.42 6.81
C THR A 321 -2.51 -5.72 7.01
N TYR A 322 -1.55 -6.03 6.15
CA TYR A 322 -0.79 -7.29 6.21
C TYR A 322 -0.04 -7.47 7.53
N ILE A 323 0.51 -6.40 8.07
CA ILE A 323 1.36 -6.44 9.26
C ILE A 323 0.64 -5.97 10.51
N LEU A 324 -0.67 -5.68 10.46
CA LEU A 324 -1.42 -5.26 11.64
C LEU A 324 -1.28 -6.24 12.83
N PRO A 325 -1.35 -7.57 12.67
CA PRO A 325 -1.16 -8.48 13.80
C PRO A 325 0.24 -8.37 14.43
N LEU A 326 1.27 -8.26 13.60
CA LEU A 326 2.65 -8.03 14.07
C LEU A 326 2.75 -6.70 14.83
N VAL A 327 2.19 -5.62 14.28
CA VAL A 327 2.18 -4.29 14.92
C VAL A 327 1.43 -4.31 16.25
N ILE A 328 0.29 -5.00 16.33
CA ILE A 328 -0.49 -5.16 17.58
C ILE A 328 0.39 -5.79 18.66
N GLU A 329 1.14 -6.85 18.34
CA GLU A 329 2.06 -7.47 19.30
C GLU A 329 3.19 -6.53 19.72
N GLN A 330 3.78 -5.77 18.79
CA GLN A 330 4.85 -4.81 19.14
C GLN A 330 4.33 -3.66 20.00
N LYS A 331 3.14 -3.13 19.70
CA LYS A 331 2.51 -2.02 20.45
C LYS A 331 2.15 -2.36 21.89
N LYS A 332 2.19 -3.65 22.29
CA LYS A 332 2.09 -4.05 23.71
C LYS A 332 3.35 -3.71 24.51
N ARG A 333 4.50 -3.50 23.85
CA ARG A 333 5.81 -3.31 24.48
C ARG A 333 6.48 -1.99 24.12
N TYR A 334 6.21 -1.49 22.91
CA TYR A 334 6.86 -0.32 22.34
C TYR A 334 5.86 0.80 22.09
N GLU A 335 6.27 2.03 22.41
CA GLU A 335 5.44 3.22 22.20
C GLU A 335 5.43 3.64 20.73
N PHE A 336 6.58 3.52 20.05
CA PHE A 336 6.76 3.90 18.65
C PHE A 336 6.98 2.65 17.80
N VAL A 337 6.22 2.53 16.71
CA VAL A 337 6.36 1.45 15.74
C VAL A 337 6.30 2.06 14.34
N GLU A 338 7.25 1.70 13.49
CA GLU A 338 7.37 2.22 12.14
C GLU A 338 7.82 1.12 11.17
N SER A 339 7.17 1.04 10.03
CA SER A 339 7.70 0.27 8.90
C SER A 339 8.54 1.13 7.99
N ARG A 340 9.61 0.57 7.42
CA ARG A 340 10.47 1.20 6.42
C ARG A 340 10.65 0.30 5.22
N VAL A 341 10.68 0.92 4.04
CA VAL A 341 10.98 0.27 2.77
C VAL A 341 12.39 0.64 2.37
N LEU A 342 13.25 -0.36 2.22
CA LEU A 342 14.63 -0.21 1.79
C LEU A 342 14.76 -0.80 0.40
N VAL A 343 15.30 -0.02 -0.53
CA VAL A 343 15.51 -0.43 -1.91
C VAL A 343 16.96 -0.13 -2.27
N PHE A 344 17.68 -1.16 -2.69
CA PHE A 344 19.07 -1.04 -3.12
C PHE A 344 19.35 -2.01 -4.27
N ASN A 345 20.49 -1.80 -4.93
CA ASN A 345 21.01 -2.73 -5.92
C ASN A 345 22.40 -3.18 -5.50
N SER A 346 22.71 -4.46 -5.63
CA SER A 346 24.05 -4.98 -5.35
C SER A 346 24.55 -5.83 -6.51
N ARG A 347 25.86 -5.82 -6.75
CA ARG A 347 26.50 -6.78 -7.66
C ARG A 347 26.65 -8.15 -7.02
N ALA A 348 26.76 -8.19 -5.68
CA ALA A 348 26.73 -9.43 -4.94
C ALA A 348 25.32 -10.04 -4.97
N ASP A 349 25.31 -11.37 -4.96
CA ASP A 349 24.12 -12.14 -4.71
C ASP A 349 24.02 -12.36 -3.20
N LEU A 350 23.26 -11.50 -2.54
CA LEU A 350 23.04 -11.50 -1.10
C LEU A 350 21.79 -12.31 -0.81
N ASP A 351 21.89 -13.26 0.09
CA ASP A 351 20.73 -14.01 0.60
C ASP A 351 20.20 -13.34 1.87
N PHE A 352 19.10 -13.87 2.42
CA PHE A 352 18.47 -13.31 3.61
C PHE A 352 19.45 -13.17 4.78
N GLU A 353 20.26 -14.21 5.04
CA GLU A 353 21.23 -14.22 6.15
C GLU A 353 22.31 -13.16 6.00
N ASP A 354 22.78 -12.86 4.79
CA ASP A 354 23.79 -11.82 4.56
C ASP A 354 23.27 -10.46 5.02
N TYR A 355 22.03 -10.12 4.65
CA TYR A 355 21.42 -8.86 5.05
C TYR A 355 21.06 -8.85 6.55
N GLU A 356 20.56 -9.97 7.08
CA GLU A 356 20.23 -10.09 8.51
C GLU A 356 21.46 -9.88 9.39
N ASN A 357 22.60 -10.45 9.02
CA ASN A 357 23.87 -10.29 9.72
C ASN A 357 24.35 -8.83 9.68
N ASP A 358 24.36 -8.20 8.51
CA ASP A 358 24.73 -6.79 8.35
C ASP A 358 23.80 -5.87 9.17
N LEU A 359 22.49 -6.13 9.14
CA LEU A 359 21.50 -5.39 9.93
C LEU A 359 21.75 -5.55 11.43
N SER A 360 21.97 -6.77 11.89
CA SER A 360 22.27 -7.09 13.28
C SER A 360 23.58 -6.46 13.75
N GLU A 361 24.59 -6.37 12.88
CA GLU A 361 25.86 -5.70 13.20
C GLU A 361 25.66 -4.20 13.41
N VAL A 362 25.04 -3.50 12.45
CA VAL A 362 24.89 -2.03 12.53
C VAL A 362 23.91 -1.59 13.62
N THR A 363 23.04 -2.47 14.09
CA THR A 363 22.01 -2.16 15.09
C THR A 363 22.22 -2.82 16.46
N ARG A 364 23.34 -3.53 16.65
CA ARG A 364 23.66 -4.30 17.86
C ARG A 364 23.47 -3.55 19.18
N ASP A 365 23.95 -2.30 19.24
CA ASP A 365 23.94 -1.47 20.45
C ASP A 365 22.73 -0.55 20.54
N LEU A 366 21.77 -0.68 19.61
CA LEU A 366 20.59 0.15 19.57
C LEU A 366 19.47 -0.51 20.40
N PRO A 367 18.91 0.16 21.43
CA PRO A 367 17.86 -0.40 22.28
C PRO A 367 16.48 -0.32 21.60
N VAL A 368 16.38 -0.93 20.42
CA VAL A 368 15.16 -1.05 19.62
C VAL A 368 14.98 -2.50 19.18
N ARG A 369 13.79 -2.83 18.72
CA ARG A 369 13.56 -4.08 17.98
C ARG A 369 13.44 -3.76 16.49
N ILE A 370 14.17 -4.49 15.66
CA ILE A 370 14.05 -4.41 14.21
C ILE A 370 13.73 -5.80 13.69
N ASP A 371 12.59 -5.93 13.02
CA ASP A 371 12.16 -7.16 12.37
C ASP A 371 12.18 -6.97 10.84
N LEU A 372 12.93 -7.82 10.13
CA LEU A 372 12.88 -7.91 8.67
C LEU A 372 11.70 -8.79 8.26
N TYR A 373 10.57 -8.16 7.92
CA TYR A 373 9.31 -8.87 7.69
C TYR A 373 9.04 -9.16 6.21
N ASN A 374 9.83 -8.61 5.29
CA ASN A 374 9.76 -8.99 3.88
C ASN A 374 11.13 -8.80 3.24
N PHE A 375 11.61 -9.85 2.58
CA PHE A 375 12.85 -9.88 1.83
C PHE A 375 12.56 -10.24 0.37
N CYS A 376 12.60 -9.24 -0.53
CA CYS A 376 12.44 -9.45 -1.96
C CYS A 376 13.77 -9.26 -2.68
N LYS A 377 14.08 -10.19 -3.60
CA LYS A 377 15.30 -10.20 -4.41
C LYS A 377 14.97 -10.52 -5.86
N ALA A 378 15.55 -9.79 -6.80
CA ALA A 378 15.43 -10.11 -8.23
C ALA A 378 16.78 -9.94 -8.95
N SER A 379 17.27 -11.05 -9.51
CA SER A 379 18.52 -11.06 -10.25
C SER A 379 18.37 -10.39 -11.62
N GLY A 380 19.37 -9.58 -11.97
CA GLY A 380 19.47 -8.88 -13.24
C GLY A 380 20.81 -9.14 -13.91
N ALA A 381 20.98 -8.69 -15.16
CA ALA A 381 22.17 -8.98 -15.96
C ALA A 381 23.48 -8.43 -15.36
N PHE A 382 23.42 -7.31 -14.64
CA PHE A 382 24.60 -6.62 -14.09
C PHE A 382 24.55 -6.41 -12.58
N LYS A 383 23.36 -6.48 -12.00
CA LYS A 383 23.11 -6.22 -10.58
C LYS A 383 21.79 -6.87 -10.17
N ASN A 384 21.74 -7.29 -8.93
CA ASN A 384 20.55 -7.73 -8.24
C ASN A 384 19.84 -6.51 -7.66
N THR A 385 18.51 -6.51 -7.70
CA THR A 385 17.67 -5.49 -7.06
C THR A 385 17.01 -6.10 -5.84
N TYR A 386 17.01 -5.36 -4.75
CA TYR A 386 16.43 -5.76 -3.48
C TYR A 386 15.37 -4.76 -3.06
N LYS A 387 14.28 -5.27 -2.49
CA LYS A 387 13.27 -4.47 -1.81
C LYS A 387 12.93 -5.16 -0.50
N LEU A 388 13.31 -4.51 0.58
CA LEU A 388 13.15 -5.04 1.93
C LEU A 388 12.16 -4.19 2.69
N PHE A 389 11.45 -4.82 3.60
CA PHE A 389 10.61 -4.11 4.55
C PHE A 389 11.00 -4.49 5.97
N VAL A 390 11.32 -3.47 6.76
CA VAL A 390 11.71 -3.61 8.16
C VAL A 390 10.68 -2.93 9.06
N LEU A 391 10.41 -3.52 10.22
CA LEU A 391 9.57 -2.95 11.25
C LEU A 391 10.46 -2.58 12.44
N VAL A 392 10.56 -1.28 12.72
CA VAL A 392 11.31 -0.73 13.84
C VAL A 392 10.34 -0.43 14.98
N SER A 393 10.63 -0.96 16.16
CA SER A 393 9.87 -0.72 17.39
C SER A 393 10.77 -0.14 18.47
N ALA A 394 10.39 1.00 19.04
CA ALA A 394 11.19 1.79 19.95
C ALA A 394 10.37 2.32 21.14
N HIS A 395 11.04 2.61 22.25
CA HIS A 395 10.39 3.19 23.44
C HIS A 395 10.26 4.71 23.35
N ASN A 396 11.12 5.38 22.57
CA ASN A 396 11.04 6.82 22.36
C ASN A 396 11.41 7.21 20.92
N SER A 397 11.13 8.47 20.58
CA SER A 397 11.38 9.00 19.23
C SER A 397 12.87 9.12 18.87
N GLU A 398 13.76 9.36 19.85
CA GLU A 398 15.20 9.47 19.61
C GLU A 398 15.79 8.12 19.16
N GLN A 399 15.40 7.03 19.82
CA GLN A 399 15.73 5.66 19.42
C GLN A 399 15.25 5.35 18.00
N LEU A 400 14.02 5.76 17.68
CA LEU A 400 13.46 5.59 16.34
C LEU A 400 14.27 6.36 15.29
N ILE A 401 14.60 7.63 15.54
CA ILE A 401 15.41 8.46 14.64
C ILE A 401 16.79 7.84 14.41
N LYS A 402 17.45 7.36 15.47
CA LYS A 402 18.75 6.70 15.35
C LYS A 402 18.66 5.40 14.53
N ALA A 403 17.61 4.59 14.74
CA ALA A 403 17.37 3.40 13.92
C ALA A 403 17.23 3.74 12.43
N ARG A 404 16.46 4.79 12.13
CA ARG A 404 16.25 5.25 10.75
C ARG A 404 17.57 5.64 10.07
N SER A 405 18.43 6.42 10.75
CA SER A 405 19.74 6.81 10.21
C SER A 405 20.58 5.59 9.83
N LEU A 406 20.67 4.61 10.74
CA LEU A 406 21.45 3.40 10.51
C LEU A 406 20.90 2.53 9.37
N LEU A 407 19.57 2.44 9.23
CA LEU A 407 18.94 1.74 8.11
C LEU A 407 19.22 2.43 6.76
N ASP A 408 19.18 3.77 6.73
CA ASP A 408 19.47 4.56 5.53
C ASP A 408 20.97 4.46 5.15
N GLU A 409 21.86 4.47 6.15
CA GLU A 409 23.31 4.21 5.98
C GLU A 409 23.58 2.80 5.45
N LEU A 410 22.95 1.77 6.03
CA LEU A 410 23.07 0.39 5.57
C LEU A 410 22.59 0.24 4.13
N ASN A 411 21.43 0.81 3.79
CA ASN A 411 20.90 0.78 2.42
C ASN A 411 21.84 1.45 1.42
N THR A 412 22.50 2.54 1.83
CA THR A 412 23.51 3.23 1.02
C THR A 412 24.75 2.35 0.84
N LYS A 413 25.31 1.79 1.92
CA LYS A 413 26.45 0.86 1.90
C LYS A 413 26.18 -0.29 0.92
N MET A 414 25.05 -0.95 1.06
CA MET A 414 24.64 -2.08 0.19
C MET A 414 24.46 -1.69 -1.27
N THR A 415 24.08 -0.45 -1.56
CA THR A 415 23.98 0.07 -2.95
C THR A 415 25.37 0.31 -3.56
N THR A 416 26.31 0.80 -2.76
CA THR A 416 27.64 1.21 -3.21
C THR A 416 28.69 0.10 -3.14
N ALA A 417 28.42 -0.97 -2.38
CA ALA A 417 29.35 -2.06 -2.21
C ALA A 417 29.62 -2.73 -3.56
N VAL A 418 30.81 -2.45 -4.10
CA VAL A 418 31.49 -3.35 -5.02
C VAL A 418 32.07 -4.44 -4.12
N HIS A 419 31.25 -5.43 -3.77
CA HIS A 419 31.78 -6.66 -3.20
C HIS A 419 32.61 -7.41 -4.25
#